data_AF-A0A401HWA5-F1
#
_entry.id   AF-A0A401HWA5-F1
#
_cell.length_a   1.000
_cell.length_b   1.000
_cell.length_c   1.000
_cell.angle_alpha   90.00
_cell.angle_beta   90.00
_cell.angle_gamma   90.00
#
_symmetry.space_group_name_H-M   'P 1'
#
loop_
_entity.id
_entity.type
_entity.pdbx_description
1 polymer ?
#
loop_
_entity_poly.entity_id
_entity_poly.type
_entity_poly.pdbx_seq_one_letter_code
_entity_poly.pdbx_strand_id
1 'polypeptide(L)'
;MRHCSVQVRGLLTRDELDRYNALMEVGSYLESQSRYDLVYTVQQEVDLLVQPAIERLKEKGRDRDRATREYLEAKERQAQQDSESESDES
;
A
#
# COMPACT_ATOMS: atom_id res chain seq x y z
N MET A 1 -13.60 -10.84 12.97
CA MET A 1 -12.51 -10.90 11.99
C MET A 1 -11.98 -9.49 11.82
N ARG A 2 -10.66 -9.30 11.63
CA ARG A 2 -10.07 -7.99 11.38
C ARG A 2 -9.76 -7.82 9.90
N HIS A 3 -10.34 -6.79 9.28
CA HIS A 3 -10.07 -6.46 7.89
C HIS A 3 -8.72 -5.78 7.74
N CYS A 4 -8.06 -6.01 6.59
CA CYS A 4 -6.94 -5.16 6.17
C CYS A 4 -7.46 -3.77 5.77
N SER A 5 -6.56 -2.79 5.69
CA SER A 5 -6.96 -1.45 5.26
C SER A 5 -7.46 -1.44 3.81
N VAL A 6 -8.33 -0.49 3.47
CA VAL A 6 -8.86 -0.34 2.11
C VAL A 6 -7.74 -0.19 1.07
N GLN A 7 -6.65 0.50 1.43
CA GLN A 7 -5.49 0.68 0.57
C GLN A 7 -4.77 -0.65 0.27
N VAL A 8 -4.58 -1.50 1.29
CA VAL A 8 -3.97 -2.82 1.12
C VAL A 8 -4.89 -3.72 0.30
N ARG A 9 -6.20 -3.73 0.61
CA ARG A 9 -7.19 -4.50 -0.16
C ARG A 9 -7.21 -4.11 -1.64
N GLY A 10 -7.05 -2.83 -1.95
CA GLY A 10 -6.99 -2.32 -3.33
C GLY A 10 -5.73 -2.70 -4.11
N LEU A 11 -4.73 -3.32 -3.46
CA LEU A 11 -3.48 -3.77 -4.07
C LEU A 11 -3.34 -5.30 -4.11
N LEU A 12 -4.37 -6.03 -3.68
CA LEU A 12 -4.45 -7.48 -3.86
C LEU A 12 -4.65 -7.79 -5.35
N THR A 13 -4.03 -8.86 -5.83
CA THR A 13 -4.36 -9.42 -7.14
C THR A 13 -5.77 -10.00 -7.13
N ARG A 14 -6.31 -10.36 -8.29
CA ARG A 14 -7.65 -10.96 -8.37
C ARG A 14 -7.75 -12.23 -7.51
N ASP A 15 -6.79 -13.13 -7.66
CA ASP A 15 -6.76 -14.40 -6.94
C ASP A 15 -6.55 -14.20 -5.42
N GLU A 16 -5.71 -13.24 -5.03
CA GLU A 16 -5.51 -12.88 -3.62
C GLU A 16 -6.79 -12.31 -3.01
N LEU A 17 -7.50 -11.43 -3.75
CA LEU A 17 -8.74 -10.83 -3.30
C LEU A 17 -9.86 -11.87 -3.13
N ASP A 18 -9.96 -12.81 -4.06
CA ASP A 18 -10.96 -13.88 -4.01
C ASP A 18 -10.70 -14.80 -2.80
N ARG A 19 -9.42 -15.19 -2.55
CA ARG A 19 -9.05 -15.93 -1.33
C ARG A 19 -9.29 -15.15 -0.06
N TYR A 20 -8.96 -13.86 -0.05
CA TYR A 20 -9.19 -12.97 1.09
C TYR A 20 -10.68 -12.94 1.44
N ASN A 21 -11.56 -12.71 0.46
CA ASN A 21 -13.01 -12.66 0.69
C ASN A 21 -13.53 -14.00 1.24
N ALA A 22 -13.07 -15.13 0.71
CA ALA A 22 -13.46 -16.45 1.20
C ALA A 22 -13.01 -16.70 2.66
N LEU A 23 -11.77 -16.34 3.01
CA LEU A 23 -11.29 -16.46 4.40
C LEU A 23 -12.05 -15.53 5.36
N MET A 24 -12.42 -14.33 4.90
CA MET A 24 -13.25 -13.42 5.69
C MET A 24 -14.64 -14.02 5.96
N GLU A 25 -15.28 -14.63 4.95
CA GLU A 25 -16.57 -15.31 5.09
C GLU A 25 -16.49 -16.50 6.06
N VAL A 26 -15.47 -17.36 5.91
CA VAL A 26 -15.24 -18.49 6.82
C VAL A 26 -15.01 -18.01 8.25
N GLY A 27 -14.17 -16.99 8.44
CA GLY A 27 -13.90 -16.41 9.75
C GLY A 27 -15.17 -15.84 10.40
N SER A 28 -15.98 -15.10 9.65
CA SER A 28 -17.26 -14.57 10.13
C SER A 28 -18.26 -15.69 10.49
N TYR A 29 -18.29 -16.77 9.71
CA TYR A 29 -19.08 -17.94 10.05
C TYR A 29 -18.62 -18.56 11.39
N LEU A 30 -17.32 -18.78 11.57
CA LEU A 30 -16.77 -19.33 12.82
C LEU A 30 -17.06 -18.45 14.04
N GLU A 31 -17.00 -17.13 13.89
CA GLU A 31 -17.41 -16.18 14.95
C GLU A 31 -18.89 -16.35 15.31
N SER A 32 -19.77 -16.52 14.32
CA SER A 32 -21.21 -16.78 14.57
C SER A 32 -21.45 -18.07 15.35
N GLN A 33 -20.53 -19.04 15.25
CA GLN A 33 -20.57 -20.31 15.98
C GLN A 33 -19.78 -20.24 17.31
N SER A 34 -19.28 -19.07 17.71
CA SER A 34 -18.45 -18.87 18.89
C SER A 34 -17.18 -19.75 18.94
N ARG A 35 -16.65 -20.13 17.76
CA ARG A 35 -15.42 -20.94 17.60
C ARG A 35 -14.17 -20.07 17.49
N TYR A 36 -13.94 -19.25 18.52
CA TYR A 36 -12.86 -18.26 18.52
C TYR A 36 -11.44 -18.88 18.43
N ASP A 37 -11.29 -20.13 18.88
CA ASP A 37 -10.10 -20.94 18.68
C ASP A 37 -9.71 -21.04 17.20
N LEU A 38 -10.70 -21.28 16.33
CA LEU A 38 -10.50 -21.44 14.89
C LEU A 38 -10.45 -20.09 14.17
N VAL A 39 -11.20 -19.09 14.65
CA VAL A 39 -11.14 -17.72 14.12
C VAL A 39 -9.71 -17.17 14.19
N TYR A 40 -8.99 -17.46 15.27
CA TYR A 40 -7.60 -17.03 15.42
C TYR A 40 -6.69 -17.59 14.31
N THR A 41 -6.82 -18.89 13.99
CA THR A 41 -6.05 -19.50 12.90
C THR A 41 -6.42 -18.90 11.54
N VAL A 42 -7.71 -18.70 11.25
CA VAL A 42 -8.14 -18.05 10.00
C VAL A 42 -7.62 -16.62 9.90
N GLN A 43 -7.59 -15.87 11.01
CA GLN A 43 -7.00 -14.53 11.03
C GLN A 43 -5.50 -14.55 10.69
N GLN A 44 -4.73 -15.53 11.15
CA GLN A 44 -3.31 -15.65 10.81
C GLN A 44 -3.09 -15.90 9.30
N GLU A 45 -3.94 -16.72 8.68
CA GLU A 45 -3.89 -16.95 7.23
C GLU A 45 -4.22 -15.67 6.45
N VAL A 46 -5.19 -14.88 6.93
CA VAL A 46 -5.50 -13.55 6.35
C VAL A 46 -4.30 -12.61 6.50
N ASP A 47 -3.68 -12.57 7.69
CA ASP A 47 -2.52 -11.71 7.98
C ASP A 47 -1.32 -12.07 7.09
N LEU A 48 -1.10 -13.35 6.78
CA LEU A 48 -0.08 -13.82 5.85
C LEU A 48 -0.43 -13.48 4.39
N LEU A 49 -1.67 -13.73 3.98
CA LEU A 49 -2.14 -13.49 2.62
C LEU A 49 -1.98 -12.03 2.18
N VAL A 50 -2.16 -11.08 3.09
CA VAL A 50 -2.13 -9.64 2.76
C VAL A 50 -0.70 -9.06 2.69
N GLN A 51 0.32 -9.78 3.15
CA GLN A 51 1.70 -9.27 3.20
C GLN A 51 2.23 -8.79 1.84
N PRO A 52 2.04 -9.51 0.71
CA PRO A 52 2.50 -9.03 -0.59
C PRO A 52 1.88 -7.68 -0.97
N ALA A 53 0.60 -7.46 -0.68
CA ALA A 53 -0.06 -6.18 -0.96
C ALA A 53 0.43 -5.04 -0.05
N ILE A 54 0.81 -5.34 1.20
CA ILE A 54 1.48 -4.39 2.09
C ILE A 54 2.83 -3.96 1.50
N GLU A 55 3.61 -4.90 0.97
CA GLU A 55 4.89 -4.57 0.34
C GLU A 55 4.72 -3.75 -0.95
N ARG A 56 3.74 -4.08 -1.79
CA ARG A 56 3.36 -3.24 -2.96
C ARG A 56 2.96 -1.83 -2.53
N LEU A 57 2.26 -1.66 -1.40
CA LEU A 57 1.88 -0.34 -0.87
C LEU A 57 3.11 0.47 -0.45
N LYS A 58 4.06 -0.16 0.26
CA LYS A 58 5.31 0.47 0.68
C LYS A 58 6.17 0.88 -0.51
N GLU A 59 6.25 0.04 -1.55
CA GLU A 59 6.96 0.36 -2.80
C GLU A 59 6.38 1.58 -3.49
N LYS A 60 5.06 1.62 -3.70
CA LYS A 60 4.36 2.81 -4.25
C LYS A 60 4.65 4.08 -3.44
N GLY A 61 4.70 3.97 -2.11
CA GLY A 61 5.09 5.08 -1.24
C GLY A 61 6.49 5.59 -1.54
N ARG A 62 7.48 4.69 -1.59
CA ARG A 62 8.89 5.01 -1.90
C ARG A 62 9.05 5.63 -3.29
N ASP A 63 8.34 5.14 -4.29
CA ASP A 63 8.42 5.67 -5.66
C ASP A 63 7.85 7.08 -5.76
N ARG A 64 6.72 7.35 -5.08
CA ARG A 64 6.16 8.68 -5.00
C ARG A 64 7.14 9.65 -4.32
N ASP A 65 7.75 9.24 -3.23
CA ASP A 65 8.71 10.07 -2.49
C ASP A 65 9.97 10.35 -3.34
N ARG A 66 10.43 9.38 -4.13
CA ARG A 66 11.50 9.56 -5.12
C ARG A 66 11.12 10.57 -6.21
N ALA A 67 9.96 10.38 -6.85
CA ALA A 67 9.48 11.27 -7.91
C ALA A 67 9.29 12.71 -7.39
N THR A 68 8.86 12.86 -6.14
CA THR A 68 8.71 14.17 -5.49
C THR A 68 10.06 14.86 -5.35
N ARG A 69 11.10 14.13 -4.91
CA ARG A 69 12.46 14.66 -4.79
C ARG A 69 13.03 15.08 -6.14
N GLU A 70 12.92 14.23 -7.15
CA GLU A 70 13.39 14.52 -8.51
C GLU A 70 12.71 15.76 -9.10
N TYR A 71 11.40 15.92 -8.87
CA TYR A 71 10.65 17.10 -9.30
C TYR A 71 11.13 18.38 -8.61
N LEU A 72 11.38 18.34 -7.30
CA LEU A 72 11.87 19.50 -6.54
C LEU A 72 13.30 19.89 -6.98
N GLU A 73 14.20 18.92 -7.14
CA GLU A 73 15.57 19.16 -7.62
C GLU A 73 15.61 19.71 -9.05
N ALA A 74 14.69 19.27 -9.92
CA ALA A 74 14.56 19.82 -11.27
C ALA A 74 14.09 21.27 -11.23
N LYS A 75 13.10 21.59 -10.38
CA LYS A 75 12.58 22.94 -10.21
C LYS A 75 13.62 23.90 -9.63
N GLU A 76 14.41 23.44 -8.66
CA GLU A 76 15.52 24.23 -8.09
C GLU A 76 16.62 24.51 -9.11
N ARG A 77 17.01 23.50 -9.90
CA ARG A 77 17.99 23.69 -10.99
C ARG A 77 17.50 24.67 -12.04
N GLN A 78 16.22 24.59 -12.42
CA GLN A 78 15.64 25.53 -13.37
C GLN A 78 15.65 26.96 -12.81
N ALA A 79 15.26 27.16 -11.55
CA ALA A 79 15.29 28.47 -10.92
C ALA A 79 16.71 29.06 -10.82
N GLN A 80 17.73 28.22 -10.57
CA GLN A 80 19.13 28.65 -10.58
C GLN A 80 19.58 29.08 -11.99
N GLN A 81 19.27 28.28 -13.02
CA GLN A 81 19.62 28.61 -14.41
C GLN A 81 18.96 29.91 -14.89
N ASP A 82 17.68 30.12 -14.53
CA ASP A 82 16.97 31.36 -14.86
C ASP A 82 17.65 32.57 -14.19
N SER A 83 18.06 32.44 -12.92
CA SER A 83 18.75 33.51 -12.19
C SER A 83 20.17 33.81 -12.69
N GLU A 84 20.92 32.78 -13.11
CA GLU A 84 22.25 32.94 -13.70
C GLU A 84 22.16 33.61 -15.07
N SER A 85 21.14 33.26 -15.87
CA SER A 85 20.90 33.87 -17.19
C SER A 85 20.53 35.36 -17.10
N GLU A 86 19.70 35.76 -16.12
CA GLU A 86 19.37 37.17 -15.88
C GLU A 86 20.58 37.99 -15.38
N SER A 87 21.54 37.33 -14.73
CA SER A 87 22.76 37.96 -14.19
C SER A 87 23.82 38.24 -15.26
N ASP A 88 23.94 37.38 -16.28
CA ASP A 88 24.88 37.55 -17.41
C ASP A 88 24.39 38.58 -18.46
N GLU A 89 23.09 38.90 -18.48
CA GLU A 89 22.51 39.91 -19.39
C GLU A 89 22.54 41.37 -18.85
N SER A 90 22.97 41.59 -17.59
CA SER A 90 23.03 42.90 -16.92
C SER A 90 24.44 43.48 -16.82
#